data_AF-A0A1H7E3Q5-F1
#
_entry.id   AF-A0A1H7E3Q5-F1
#
_cell.length_a   1.000
_cell.length_b   1.000
_cell.length_c   1.000
_cell.angle_alpha   90.00
_cell.angle_beta   90.00
_cell.angle_gamma   90.00
#
_symmetry.space_group_name_H-M   'P 1'
#
loop_
_entity.id
_entity.type
_entity.pdbx_description
1 polymer ?
#
loop_
_entity_poly.entity_id
_entity_poly.type
_entity_poly.pdbx_seq_one_letter_code
_entity_poly.pdbx_strand_id
1 'polypeptide(L)'
;MLLVTSPAALQAAEKSGAGFARWFGETPGADGIATNQALMRSPAWRAVTEPIGASLAGIQRRDKQAGVGIAKYPHRLFDARWLASPDAYFELVGVANRMDRRPFQEKDGACGETRLVYRLAYRTPAMQSRLPMTVNVELRGDAPDANGSCAEAAKRWQPPQASMSDEATGRWLVSTDGPLAPQRLAPARISQVTTNLQSVRWPSAVRPDLGGHAEYMLRAFRWNASAKSFDVGPLENTPDFAKLKADAPLRKELQQWLQQPANLRALDEATLQIPEKFLATESISVAPRGLERLANQPFAQVFAPGEWKAVENSRTLASPQAVLRRLDDLSCAGCHQSRAVAGFHLLGVDRRGASRTFTTGNALAVPHSPHVQDELARRAIYVRAALSTPRPDPFRPLAEPGEPDEPNAAPGKATVGARCEPTRITPSANPWLDRAQKRPRIACEGAASVCETTSVGFPGGMCSGPCDPADKNGTCGGIAILSDFNSCLAAKKPFGECLARHTRPGNLRSCSAGQACRDDYICAQADGQPEGHGACIPPYFLFQMRVDGHS
;
A
#
# COMPACT_ATOMS: atom_id res chain seq x y z
N MET A 1 -8.16 17.38 -10.57
CA MET A 1 -8.44 16.04 -9.99
C MET A 1 -7.13 15.33 -9.70
N LEU A 2 -6.96 14.71 -8.52
CA LEU A 2 -5.69 14.10 -8.08
C LEU A 2 -5.73 12.57 -7.97
N LEU A 3 -6.88 12.03 -7.61
CA LEU A 3 -7.09 10.61 -7.40
C LEU A 3 -8.56 10.30 -7.71
N VAL A 4 -8.79 9.24 -8.49
CA VAL A 4 -10.12 8.70 -8.77
C VAL A 4 -10.23 7.34 -8.09
N THR A 5 -11.22 7.18 -7.22
CA THR A 5 -11.46 5.93 -6.47
C THR A 5 -12.91 5.45 -6.56
N SER A 6 -13.81 6.18 -7.22
CA SER A 6 -15.20 5.73 -7.36
C SER A 6 -15.25 4.42 -8.16
N PRO A 7 -15.83 3.33 -7.62
CA PRO A 7 -15.95 2.08 -8.35
C PRO A 7 -16.70 2.22 -9.68
N ALA A 8 -17.74 3.05 -9.73
CA ALA A 8 -18.51 3.26 -10.96
C ALA A 8 -17.68 4.00 -12.03
N ALA A 9 -16.92 5.02 -11.63
CA ALA A 9 -16.02 5.73 -12.53
C ALA A 9 -14.90 4.83 -13.07
N LEU A 10 -14.29 4.03 -12.19
CA LEU A 10 -13.19 3.14 -12.57
C LEU A 10 -13.68 2.01 -13.48
N GLN A 11 -14.86 1.43 -13.22
CA GLN A 11 -15.46 0.42 -14.10
C GLN A 11 -15.80 0.97 -15.48
N ALA A 12 -16.34 2.20 -15.55
CA ALA A 12 -16.59 2.86 -16.83
C ALA A 12 -15.26 3.10 -17.59
N ALA A 13 -14.21 3.56 -16.91
CA ALA A 13 -12.89 3.71 -17.51
C ALA A 13 -12.33 2.37 -18.00
N GLU A 14 -12.45 1.28 -17.24
CA GLU A 14 -12.00 -0.07 -17.64
C GLU A 14 -12.65 -0.54 -18.94
N LYS A 15 -13.99 -0.47 -18.99
CA LYS A 15 -14.78 -0.84 -20.18
C LYS A 15 -14.44 0.00 -21.40
N SER A 16 -14.02 1.25 -21.18
CA SER A 16 -13.68 2.21 -22.23
C SER A 16 -12.18 2.30 -22.53
N GLY A 17 -11.38 1.38 -22.00
CA GLY A 17 -9.99 1.20 -22.42
C GLY A 17 -8.98 1.17 -21.28
N ALA A 18 -9.29 1.50 -20.03
CA ALA A 18 -8.33 1.43 -18.92
C ALA A 18 -8.25 0.04 -18.26
N GLY A 19 -8.76 -1.03 -18.89
CA GLY A 19 -8.75 -2.38 -18.34
C GLY A 19 -7.36 -3.01 -18.24
N PHE A 20 -7.13 -3.88 -17.24
CA PHE A 20 -5.82 -4.46 -16.95
C PHE A 20 -5.21 -5.27 -18.11
N ALA A 21 -6.06 -6.01 -18.84
CA ALA A 21 -5.65 -6.89 -19.93
C ALA A 21 -4.84 -6.19 -21.03
N ARG A 22 -5.11 -4.89 -21.25
CA ARG A 22 -4.44 -4.09 -22.28
C ARG A 22 -2.92 -4.06 -22.12
N TRP A 23 -2.44 -4.07 -20.87
CA TRP A 23 -1.03 -3.91 -20.56
C TRP A 23 -0.22 -5.15 -20.91
N PHE A 24 -0.91 -6.27 -21.10
CA PHE A 24 -0.33 -7.56 -21.43
C PHE A 24 -0.77 -8.06 -22.80
N GLY A 25 -1.30 -7.18 -23.66
CA GLY A 25 -1.68 -7.53 -25.03
C GLY A 25 -2.91 -8.44 -25.14
N GLU A 26 -3.74 -8.49 -24.09
CA GLU A 26 -4.96 -9.30 -24.06
C GLU A 26 -6.19 -8.42 -24.20
N THR A 27 -7.27 -9.01 -24.72
CA THR A 27 -8.57 -8.33 -24.85
C THR A 27 -9.45 -8.68 -23.64
N PRO A 28 -10.02 -7.69 -22.94
CA PRO A 28 -10.94 -7.96 -21.84
C PRO A 28 -12.27 -8.54 -22.34
N GLY A 29 -13.02 -9.18 -21.45
CA GLY A 29 -14.42 -9.53 -21.67
C GLY A 29 -15.34 -8.30 -21.70
N ALA A 30 -16.63 -8.53 -21.93
CA ALA A 30 -17.64 -7.48 -22.07
C ALA A 30 -17.78 -6.54 -20.84
N ASP A 31 -17.38 -7.01 -19.66
CA ASP A 31 -17.39 -6.26 -18.41
C ASP A 31 -16.09 -5.48 -18.12
N GLY A 32 -15.14 -5.49 -19.07
CA GLY A 32 -13.89 -4.75 -19.01
C GLY A 32 -12.74 -5.47 -18.29
N ILE A 33 -12.94 -6.71 -17.85
CA ILE A 33 -11.91 -7.52 -17.16
C ILE A 33 -11.56 -8.78 -17.96
N ALA A 34 -10.34 -9.28 -17.77
CA ALA A 34 -9.93 -10.60 -18.24
C ALA A 34 -9.66 -11.50 -17.02
N THR A 35 -9.98 -12.78 -17.13
CA THR A 35 -9.59 -13.75 -16.11
C THR A 35 -8.08 -13.93 -16.12
N ASN A 36 -7.50 -14.26 -14.97
CA ASN A 36 -6.07 -14.51 -14.86
C ASN A 36 -5.65 -15.71 -15.72
N GLN A 37 -6.52 -16.71 -15.89
CA GLN A 37 -6.31 -17.79 -16.85
C GLN A 37 -6.17 -17.29 -18.30
N ALA A 38 -7.00 -16.32 -18.72
CA ALA A 38 -6.87 -15.72 -20.05
C ALA A 38 -5.56 -14.92 -20.16
N LEU A 39 -5.21 -14.15 -19.14
CA LEU A 39 -3.95 -13.40 -19.10
C LEU A 39 -2.71 -14.29 -19.23
N MET A 40 -2.74 -15.52 -18.72
CA MET A 40 -1.61 -16.46 -18.83
C MET A 40 -1.26 -16.88 -20.27
N ARG A 41 -2.14 -16.61 -21.24
CA ARG A 41 -1.82 -16.77 -22.66
C ARG A 41 -0.77 -15.76 -23.12
N SER A 42 -0.75 -14.58 -22.51
CA SER A 42 0.23 -13.52 -22.77
C SER A 42 1.63 -13.88 -22.26
N PRO A 43 2.66 -13.83 -23.12
CA PRO A 43 4.05 -13.89 -22.68
C PRO A 43 4.41 -12.73 -21.72
N ALA A 44 3.83 -11.54 -21.92
CA ALA A 44 4.11 -10.38 -21.09
C ALA A 44 3.59 -10.58 -19.65
N TRP A 45 2.42 -11.21 -19.46
CA TRP A 45 1.92 -11.52 -18.12
C TRP A 45 2.72 -12.64 -17.44
N ARG A 46 3.14 -13.66 -18.20
CA ARG A 46 4.03 -14.71 -17.70
C ARG A 46 5.36 -14.16 -17.20
N ALA A 47 5.95 -13.20 -17.92
CA ALA A 47 7.20 -12.55 -17.51
C ALA A 47 7.10 -11.79 -16.17
N VAL A 48 5.89 -11.35 -15.76
CA VAL A 48 5.64 -10.75 -14.44
C VAL A 48 5.36 -11.82 -13.37
N THR A 49 4.57 -12.84 -13.69
CA THR A 49 4.11 -13.83 -12.71
C THR A 49 5.14 -14.92 -12.39
N GLU A 50 5.98 -15.32 -13.34
CA GLU A 50 7.00 -16.37 -13.14
C GLU A 50 8.01 -15.98 -12.04
N PRO A 51 8.61 -14.76 -12.03
CA PRO A 51 9.50 -14.36 -10.94
C PRO A 51 8.80 -14.30 -9.58
N ILE A 52 7.53 -13.87 -9.53
CA ILE A 52 6.72 -13.87 -8.29
C ILE A 52 6.54 -15.31 -7.77
N GLY A 53 6.15 -16.23 -8.65
CA GLY A 53 5.99 -17.65 -8.31
C GLY A 53 7.29 -18.27 -7.81
N ALA A 54 8.41 -17.97 -8.46
CA ALA A 54 9.74 -18.45 -8.06
C ALA A 54 10.12 -17.97 -6.65
N SER A 55 9.85 -16.70 -6.32
CA SER A 55 10.13 -16.14 -5.00
C SER A 55 9.23 -16.71 -3.91
N LEU A 56 7.93 -16.91 -4.17
CA LEU A 56 7.01 -17.59 -3.24
C LEU A 56 7.44 -19.04 -2.96
N ALA A 57 7.82 -19.78 -4.01
CA ALA A 57 8.39 -21.12 -3.84
C ALA A 57 9.71 -21.10 -3.04
N GLY A 58 10.52 -20.06 -3.23
CA GLY A 58 11.73 -19.82 -2.44
C GLY A 58 11.44 -19.61 -0.96
N ILE A 59 10.41 -18.85 -0.62
CA ILE A 59 9.96 -18.65 0.77
C ILE A 59 9.55 -20.00 1.38
N GLN A 60 8.69 -20.77 0.70
CA GLN A 60 8.26 -22.10 1.18
C GLN A 60 9.43 -23.08 1.37
N ARG A 61 10.47 -23.00 0.54
CA ARG A 61 11.66 -23.86 0.71
C ARG A 61 12.42 -23.53 1.99
N ARG A 62 12.57 -22.24 2.31
CA ARG A 62 13.30 -21.74 3.50
C ARG A 62 12.49 -21.87 4.78
N ASP A 63 11.16 -21.81 4.70
CA ASP A 63 10.27 -21.92 5.83
C ASP A 63 9.28 -23.08 5.63
N LYS A 64 9.54 -24.21 6.28
CA LYS A 64 8.68 -25.40 6.20
C LYS A 64 7.32 -25.21 6.89
N GLN A 65 7.17 -24.17 7.71
CA GLN A 65 5.90 -23.80 8.32
C GLN A 65 5.05 -22.92 7.39
N ALA A 66 5.64 -22.41 6.30
CA ALA A 66 4.94 -21.64 5.28
C ALA A 66 4.24 -22.52 4.26
N GLY A 67 2.98 -22.22 3.98
CA GLY A 67 2.24 -22.88 2.92
C GLY A 67 0.82 -22.37 2.75
N VAL A 68 0.12 -22.95 1.78
CA VAL A 68 -1.28 -22.62 1.46
C VAL A 68 -2.21 -23.47 2.33
N GLY A 69 -3.07 -22.80 3.08
CA GLY A 69 -4.16 -23.38 3.87
C GLY A 69 -3.97 -23.22 5.38
N ILE A 70 -4.91 -22.53 6.01
CA ILE A 70 -4.94 -22.25 7.46
C ILE A 70 -4.86 -23.49 8.36
N ALA A 71 -5.40 -24.64 7.92
CA ALA A 71 -5.47 -25.84 8.73
C ALA A 71 -4.10 -26.54 8.89
N LYS A 72 -3.22 -26.40 7.91
CA LYS A 72 -1.94 -27.12 7.87
C LYS A 72 -0.73 -26.23 8.18
N TYR A 73 -0.79 -24.95 7.81
CA TYR A 73 0.37 -24.07 7.86
C TYR A 73 0.14 -22.89 8.81
N PRO A 74 0.93 -22.77 9.90
CA PRO A 74 0.83 -21.62 10.80
C PRO A 74 1.32 -20.33 10.13
N HIS A 75 2.25 -20.43 9.17
CA HIS A 75 2.66 -19.30 8.34
C HIS A 75 1.91 -19.38 7.00
N ARG A 76 1.00 -18.44 6.77
CA ARG A 76 0.08 -18.48 5.63
C ARG A 76 0.76 -17.83 4.43
N LEU A 77 1.15 -18.66 3.46
CA LEU A 77 1.79 -18.24 2.22
C LEU A 77 0.73 -17.89 1.18
N PHE A 78 1.00 -16.86 0.37
CA PHE A 78 0.16 -16.53 -0.78
C PHE A 78 0.11 -17.66 -1.80
N ASP A 79 -1.10 -18.01 -2.21
CA ASP A 79 -1.32 -19.01 -3.25
C ASP A 79 -1.09 -18.43 -4.66
N ALA A 80 0.08 -18.71 -5.24
CA ALA A 80 0.44 -18.27 -6.59
C ALA A 80 -0.55 -18.71 -7.68
N ARG A 81 -1.36 -19.76 -7.44
CA ARG A 81 -2.36 -20.25 -8.40
C ARG A 81 -3.44 -19.21 -8.71
N TRP A 82 -3.67 -18.24 -7.81
CA TRP A 82 -4.57 -17.12 -8.10
C TRP A 82 -4.16 -16.33 -9.34
N LEU A 83 -2.87 -16.25 -9.66
CA LEU A 83 -2.34 -15.52 -10.83
C LEU A 83 -2.62 -16.20 -12.18
N ALA A 84 -3.18 -17.42 -12.15
CA ALA A 84 -3.57 -18.20 -13.32
C ALA A 84 -5.02 -18.73 -13.23
N SER A 85 -5.77 -18.33 -12.20
CA SER A 85 -7.10 -18.87 -11.91
C SER A 85 -8.17 -18.34 -12.89
N PRO A 86 -9.15 -19.16 -13.30
CA PRO A 86 -10.32 -18.70 -14.06
C PRO A 86 -11.27 -17.84 -13.20
N ASP A 87 -11.23 -17.98 -11.87
CA ASP A 87 -12.12 -17.26 -10.94
C ASP A 87 -11.52 -15.94 -10.45
N ALA A 88 -10.28 -15.62 -10.86
CA ALA A 88 -9.57 -14.43 -10.44
C ALA A 88 -9.31 -13.47 -11.59
N TYR A 89 -9.25 -12.18 -11.26
CA TYR A 89 -9.03 -11.08 -12.18
C TYR A 89 -8.39 -9.90 -11.46
N PHE A 90 -7.87 -8.93 -12.20
CA PHE A 90 -7.44 -7.65 -11.67
C PHE A 90 -8.46 -6.58 -12.04
N GLU A 91 -8.92 -5.82 -11.06
CA GLU A 91 -9.79 -4.66 -11.28
C GLU A 91 -9.10 -3.35 -10.91
N LEU A 92 -9.38 -2.30 -11.65
CA LEU A 92 -8.91 -0.95 -11.40
C LEU A 92 -9.54 -0.42 -10.11
N VAL A 93 -8.69 -0.14 -9.12
CA VAL A 93 -9.10 0.40 -7.80
C VAL A 93 -8.67 1.84 -7.58
N GLY A 94 -7.86 2.40 -8.48
CA GLY A 94 -7.74 3.84 -8.60
C GLY A 94 -6.82 4.34 -9.70
N VAL A 95 -6.99 5.63 -10.01
CA VAL A 95 -6.17 6.37 -10.97
C VAL A 95 -5.59 7.58 -10.25
N ALA A 96 -4.27 7.70 -10.19
CA ALA A 96 -3.57 8.77 -9.49
C ALA A 96 -2.81 9.68 -10.46
N ASN A 97 -3.10 10.99 -10.38
CA ASN A 97 -2.33 12.04 -11.04
C ASN A 97 -1.03 12.31 -10.25
N ARG A 98 0.10 11.81 -10.74
CA ARG A 98 1.39 11.93 -10.08
C ARG A 98 2.29 12.96 -10.76
N MET A 99 1.75 14.14 -11.12
CA MET A 99 2.57 15.25 -11.63
C MET A 99 3.68 15.67 -10.65
N ASP A 100 3.50 15.43 -9.35
CA ASP A 100 4.52 15.63 -8.30
C ASP A 100 5.77 14.78 -8.50
N ARG A 101 5.70 13.76 -9.37
CA ARG A 101 6.81 12.88 -9.74
C ARG A 101 7.68 13.41 -10.87
N ARG A 102 7.43 14.63 -11.34
CA ARG A 102 8.26 15.26 -12.39
C ARG A 102 9.78 15.18 -12.14
N PRO A 103 10.30 15.36 -10.92
CA PRO A 103 11.74 15.20 -10.66
C PRO A 103 12.30 13.82 -11.02
N PHE A 104 11.46 12.78 -11.00
CA PHE A 104 11.83 11.41 -11.39
C PHE A 104 11.78 11.17 -12.90
N GLN A 105 11.25 12.12 -13.65
CA GLN A 105 11.01 12.03 -15.09
C GLN A 105 11.81 13.07 -15.89
N GLU A 106 12.79 13.75 -15.26
CA GLU A 106 13.58 14.80 -15.91
C GLU A 106 14.40 14.26 -17.10
N LYS A 107 14.98 13.06 -16.97
CA LYS A 107 15.74 12.40 -18.05
C LYS A 107 14.86 12.11 -19.27
N ASP A 108 13.59 11.81 -19.02
CA ASP A 108 12.59 11.50 -20.04
C ASP A 108 11.85 12.73 -20.55
N GLY A 109 12.10 13.91 -19.98
CA GLY A 109 11.43 15.15 -20.34
C GLY A 109 9.92 15.06 -20.23
N ALA A 110 9.38 14.60 -19.10
CA ALA A 110 7.93 14.45 -18.91
C ALA A 110 7.39 15.18 -17.67
N CYS A 111 6.12 15.58 -17.75
CA CYS A 111 5.36 16.27 -16.71
C CYS A 111 4.84 15.30 -15.63
N GLY A 112 5.77 14.59 -14.98
CA GLY A 112 5.49 13.61 -13.94
C GLY A 112 4.87 12.33 -14.47
N GLU A 113 4.00 11.71 -13.67
CA GLU A 113 3.49 10.37 -13.93
C GLU A 113 1.95 10.32 -13.82
N THR A 114 1.37 9.27 -14.38
CA THR A 114 0.02 8.81 -14.10
C THR A 114 0.10 7.36 -13.65
N ARG A 115 -0.58 7.00 -12.55
CA ARG A 115 -0.59 5.62 -12.06
C ARG A 115 -1.98 5.03 -12.09
N LEU A 116 -2.11 3.85 -12.71
CA LEU A 116 -3.31 3.04 -12.63
C LEU A 116 -3.03 1.88 -11.67
N VAL A 117 -3.83 1.79 -10.61
CA VAL A 117 -3.66 0.80 -9.54
C VAL A 117 -4.73 -0.25 -9.70
N TYR A 118 -4.31 -1.49 -9.92
CA TYR A 118 -5.18 -2.65 -10.03
C TYR A 118 -5.03 -3.52 -8.80
N ARG A 119 -6.13 -4.10 -8.33
CA ARG A 119 -6.14 -5.03 -7.20
C ARG A 119 -6.63 -6.39 -7.65
N LEU A 120 -5.92 -7.42 -7.21
CA LEU A 120 -6.31 -8.79 -7.45
C LEU A 120 -7.63 -9.07 -6.72
N ALA A 121 -8.58 -9.66 -7.43
CA ALA A 121 -9.89 -10.03 -6.94
C ALA A 121 -10.26 -11.43 -7.43
N TYR A 122 -11.24 -12.03 -6.78
CA TYR A 122 -11.84 -13.28 -7.23
C TYR A 122 -13.36 -13.27 -7.03
N ARG A 123 -14.04 -14.09 -7.81
CA ARG A 123 -15.47 -14.36 -7.69
C ARG A 123 -15.76 -15.81 -8.06
N THR A 124 -16.40 -16.52 -7.14
CA THR A 124 -17.00 -17.85 -7.32
C THR A 124 -18.51 -17.76 -7.06
N PRO A 125 -19.29 -18.83 -7.32
CA PRO A 125 -20.70 -18.87 -6.93
C PRO A 125 -20.93 -18.70 -5.42
N ALA A 126 -19.95 -19.08 -4.59
CA ALA A 126 -20.04 -19.03 -3.14
C ALA A 126 -19.53 -17.71 -2.54
N MET A 127 -18.57 -17.03 -3.19
CA MET A 127 -17.87 -15.91 -2.58
C MET A 127 -17.23 -14.97 -3.59
N GLN A 128 -17.11 -13.70 -3.24
CA GLN A 128 -16.30 -12.73 -3.98
C GLN A 128 -15.50 -11.86 -3.03
N SER A 129 -14.27 -11.52 -3.41
CA SER A 129 -13.42 -10.70 -2.56
C SER A 129 -12.20 -10.15 -3.29
N ARG A 130 -11.45 -9.30 -2.59
CA ARG A 130 -10.15 -8.78 -3.03
C ARG A 130 -9.02 -9.45 -2.28
N LEU A 131 -7.95 -9.80 -2.98
CA LEU A 131 -6.73 -10.38 -2.43
C LEU A 131 -5.71 -9.27 -2.07
N PRO A 132 -4.75 -9.53 -1.17
CA PRO A 132 -3.73 -8.57 -0.76
C PRO A 132 -2.60 -8.53 -1.79
N MET A 133 -2.95 -8.18 -3.02
CA MET A 133 -2.01 -7.93 -4.11
C MET A 133 -2.49 -6.76 -4.95
N THR A 134 -1.59 -5.81 -5.20
CA THR A 134 -1.81 -4.75 -6.17
C THR A 134 -0.73 -4.76 -7.25
N VAL A 135 -1.12 -4.29 -8.43
CA VAL A 135 -0.24 -4.01 -9.55
C VAL A 135 -0.46 -2.55 -9.94
N ASN A 136 0.60 -1.74 -9.93
CA ASN A 136 0.55 -0.38 -10.46
C ASN A 136 1.16 -0.38 -11.85
N VAL A 137 0.46 0.23 -12.81
CA VAL A 137 1.03 0.61 -14.10
C VAL A 137 1.38 2.09 -14.02
N GLU A 138 2.68 2.38 -14.07
CA GLU A 138 3.23 3.72 -13.94
C GLU A 138 3.54 4.25 -15.33
N LEU A 139 2.79 5.27 -15.74
CA LEU A 139 2.86 5.87 -17.06
C LEU A 139 3.55 7.22 -16.97
N ARG A 140 4.53 7.41 -17.84
CA ARG A 140 5.16 8.70 -18.10
C ARG A 140 4.12 9.70 -18.59
N GLY A 141 4.13 10.90 -17.99
CA GLY A 141 3.24 12.00 -18.36
C GLY A 141 3.50 12.57 -19.76
N ASP A 142 2.75 13.63 -20.08
CA ASP A 142 2.94 14.40 -21.31
C ASP A 142 4.29 15.14 -21.29
N ALA A 143 4.79 15.53 -22.46
CA ALA A 143 5.96 16.39 -22.54
C ALA A 143 5.65 17.79 -21.96
N PRO A 144 6.65 18.52 -21.44
CA PRO A 144 6.53 19.92 -21.08
C PRO A 144 6.02 20.78 -22.23
N ASP A 145 5.37 21.88 -21.87
CA ASP A 145 4.97 22.94 -22.78
C ASP A 145 6.23 23.61 -23.38
N ALA A 146 6.06 24.38 -24.47
CA ALA A 146 7.19 25.03 -25.16
C ALA A 146 8.03 25.95 -24.24
N ASN A 147 7.42 26.50 -23.19
CA ASN A 147 8.10 27.31 -22.16
C ASN A 147 8.72 26.48 -21.02
N GLY A 148 8.72 25.15 -21.12
CA GLY A 148 9.22 24.23 -20.11
C GLY A 148 8.29 24.03 -18.91
N SER A 149 7.09 24.61 -18.90
CA SER A 149 6.08 24.37 -17.86
C SER A 149 5.28 23.08 -18.10
N CYS A 150 4.35 22.78 -17.20
CA CYS A 150 3.46 21.62 -17.30
C CYS A 150 2.00 22.05 -17.15
N ALA A 151 1.68 23.26 -17.61
CA ALA A 151 0.37 23.87 -17.42
C ALA A 151 -0.70 23.11 -18.21
N GLU A 152 -0.43 22.71 -19.45
CA GLU A 152 -1.39 21.94 -20.25
C GLU A 152 -1.63 20.55 -19.68
N ALA A 153 -0.57 19.89 -19.17
CA ALA A 153 -0.70 18.63 -18.45
C ALA A 153 -1.57 18.79 -17.19
N ALA A 154 -1.38 19.87 -16.40
CA ALA A 154 -2.19 20.15 -15.22
C ALA A 154 -3.65 20.44 -15.54
N LYS A 155 -3.93 21.25 -16.58
CA LYS A 155 -5.29 21.57 -17.05
C LYS A 155 -6.06 20.33 -17.47
N ARG A 156 -5.39 19.35 -18.07
CA ARG A 156 -6.03 18.11 -18.54
C ARG A 156 -6.63 17.25 -17.43
N TRP A 157 -6.17 17.43 -16.20
CA TRP A 157 -6.75 16.78 -15.03
C TRP A 157 -7.92 17.56 -14.41
N GLN A 158 -8.39 18.63 -15.05
CA GLN A 158 -9.59 19.37 -14.66
C GLN A 158 -10.77 18.84 -15.48
N PRO A 159 -11.81 18.28 -14.83
CA PRO A 159 -12.99 17.83 -15.56
C PRO A 159 -13.70 19.03 -16.23
N PRO A 160 -14.36 18.82 -17.37
CA PRO A 160 -15.01 19.89 -18.14
C PRO A 160 -16.19 20.52 -17.39
N GLN A 161 -16.77 19.81 -16.43
CA GLN A 161 -17.84 20.29 -15.57
C GLN A 161 -17.44 20.06 -14.11
N ALA A 162 -17.80 21.01 -13.23
CA ALA A 162 -17.48 20.93 -11.81
C ALA A 162 -18.12 19.73 -11.12
N SER A 163 -19.28 19.28 -11.60
CA SER A 163 -19.98 18.08 -11.15
C SER A 163 -20.31 17.22 -12.35
N MET A 164 -19.87 15.97 -12.31
CA MET A 164 -20.17 14.92 -13.28
C MET A 164 -20.59 13.69 -12.49
N SER A 165 -21.47 12.86 -13.06
CA SER A 165 -21.70 11.54 -12.48
C SER A 165 -20.41 10.71 -12.51
N ASP A 166 -20.28 9.74 -11.62
CA ASP A 166 -19.11 8.87 -11.58
C ASP A 166 -18.88 8.17 -12.92
N GLU A 167 -19.93 7.64 -13.53
CA GLU A 167 -19.84 6.97 -14.83
C GLU A 167 -19.40 7.93 -15.96
N ALA A 168 -19.93 9.16 -15.96
CA ALA A 168 -19.50 10.18 -16.91
C ALA A 168 -18.04 10.58 -16.69
N THR A 169 -17.59 10.66 -15.43
CA THR A 169 -16.18 10.90 -15.07
C THR A 169 -15.29 9.79 -15.63
N GLY A 170 -15.70 8.53 -15.47
CA GLY A 170 -14.99 7.37 -16.01
C GLY A 170 -14.83 7.38 -17.52
N ARG A 171 -15.90 7.73 -18.25
CA ARG A 171 -15.84 7.91 -19.72
C ARG A 171 -14.96 9.08 -20.14
N TRP A 172 -15.05 10.21 -19.43
CA TRP A 172 -14.22 11.37 -19.73
C TRP A 172 -12.74 11.10 -19.52
N LEU A 173 -12.36 10.35 -18.47
CA LEU A 173 -10.96 10.01 -18.21
C LEU A 173 -10.24 9.50 -19.46
N VAL A 174 -10.88 8.60 -20.21
CA VAL A 174 -10.31 7.92 -21.38
C VAL A 174 -10.74 8.53 -22.73
N SER A 175 -11.46 9.66 -22.71
CA SER A 175 -11.82 10.37 -23.94
C SER A 175 -10.58 11.00 -24.61
N THR A 176 -10.74 11.51 -25.82
CA THR A 176 -9.66 12.21 -26.56
C THR A 176 -9.04 13.38 -25.79
N ASP A 177 -9.87 14.10 -25.02
CA ASP A 177 -9.45 15.25 -24.22
C ASP A 177 -8.99 14.86 -22.82
N GLY A 178 -9.36 13.66 -22.37
CA GLY A 178 -9.10 13.14 -21.04
C GLY A 178 -7.62 12.89 -20.72
N PRO A 179 -7.29 12.81 -19.41
CA PRO A 179 -5.93 12.53 -18.96
C PRO A 179 -5.46 11.10 -19.28
N LEU A 180 -6.38 10.18 -19.59
CA LEU A 180 -6.11 8.79 -20.00
C LEU A 180 -6.51 8.53 -21.46
N ALA A 181 -6.47 9.55 -22.32
CA ALA A 181 -6.71 9.38 -23.76
C ALA A 181 -5.85 8.23 -24.34
N PRO A 182 -6.28 7.53 -25.40
CA PRO A 182 -5.62 6.30 -25.89
C PRO A 182 -4.10 6.41 -26.10
N GLN A 183 -3.62 7.56 -26.57
CA GLN A 183 -2.19 7.87 -26.77
C GLN A 183 -1.38 7.97 -25.46
N ARG A 184 -2.03 8.30 -24.33
CA ARG A 184 -1.44 8.34 -22.99
C ARG A 184 -1.44 6.97 -22.31
N LEU A 185 -2.32 6.08 -22.75
CA LEU A 185 -2.35 4.67 -22.34
C LEU A 185 -1.53 3.75 -23.25
N ALA A 186 -0.70 4.30 -24.14
CA ALA A 186 0.14 3.49 -25.03
C ALA A 186 1.23 2.75 -24.23
N PRO A 187 1.57 1.49 -24.55
CA PRO A 187 2.65 0.76 -23.87
C PRO A 187 4.00 1.48 -23.85
N ALA A 188 4.30 2.29 -24.87
CA ALA A 188 5.51 3.13 -24.92
C ALA A 188 5.59 4.20 -23.80
N ARG A 189 4.47 4.51 -23.14
CA ARG A 189 4.42 5.39 -21.97
C ARG A 189 4.70 4.67 -20.66
N ILE A 190 4.77 3.34 -20.64
CA ILE A 190 5.06 2.58 -19.41
C ILE A 190 6.48 2.91 -18.95
N SER A 191 6.59 3.59 -17.82
CA SER A 191 7.86 3.73 -17.10
C SER A 191 8.17 2.43 -16.37
N GLN A 192 7.17 1.86 -15.68
CA GLN A 192 7.32 0.62 -14.92
C GLN A 192 5.96 -0.01 -14.61
N VAL A 193 5.96 -1.31 -14.38
CA VAL A 193 4.92 -2.04 -13.66
C VAL A 193 5.46 -2.45 -12.30
N THR A 194 4.80 -2.05 -11.21
CA THR A 194 5.20 -2.42 -9.84
C THR A 194 4.18 -3.33 -9.20
N THR A 195 4.63 -4.35 -8.47
CA THR A 195 3.76 -5.24 -7.71
C THR A 195 4.01 -5.11 -6.22
N ASN A 196 2.94 -5.15 -5.45
CA ASN A 196 2.96 -5.29 -4.00
C ASN A 196 2.08 -6.46 -3.62
N LEU A 197 2.66 -7.49 -3.03
CA LEU A 197 1.99 -8.73 -2.67
C LEU A 197 2.28 -9.08 -1.22
N GLN A 198 1.26 -9.29 -0.40
CA GLN A 198 1.45 -9.90 0.92
C GLN A 198 1.83 -11.38 0.73
N SER A 199 3.14 -11.68 0.79
CA SER A 199 3.70 -12.99 0.46
C SER A 199 3.48 -14.01 1.57
N VAL A 200 3.69 -13.62 2.83
CA VAL A 200 3.52 -14.48 4.00
C VAL A 200 2.86 -13.73 5.13
N ARG A 201 2.08 -14.45 5.93
CA ARG A 201 1.45 -13.87 7.11
C ARG A 201 1.29 -14.87 8.26
N TRP A 202 1.72 -14.46 9.45
CA TRP A 202 1.65 -15.24 10.69
C TRP A 202 0.55 -14.64 11.59
N PRO A 203 -0.42 -15.44 12.07
CA PRO A 203 -1.48 -14.95 12.97
C PRO A 203 -0.95 -14.49 14.31
N SER A 204 -1.75 -13.68 15.02
CA SER A 204 -1.51 -13.35 16.43
C SER A 204 -1.39 -14.61 17.31
N ALA A 205 -2.09 -15.70 16.99
CA ALA A 205 -1.92 -16.99 17.66
C ALA A 205 -0.49 -17.57 17.54
N VAL A 206 0.25 -17.19 16.50
CA VAL A 206 1.67 -17.58 16.26
C VAL A 206 2.63 -16.47 16.70
N ARG A 207 2.24 -15.19 16.56
CA ARG A 207 3.00 -13.99 16.94
C ARG A 207 2.20 -13.05 17.85
N PRO A 208 1.94 -13.46 19.10
CA PRO A 208 1.07 -12.71 20.00
C PRO A 208 1.70 -11.42 20.53
N ASP A 209 3.03 -11.32 20.53
CA ASP A 209 3.77 -10.15 21.00
C ASP A 209 3.62 -8.95 20.05
N LEU A 210 3.45 -9.20 18.76
CA LEU A 210 3.25 -8.17 17.72
C LEU A 210 1.81 -8.10 17.20
N GLY A 211 0.95 -9.04 17.58
CA GLY A 211 -0.42 -9.16 17.05
C GLY A 211 -0.49 -9.76 15.65
N GLY A 212 0.60 -10.38 15.22
CA GLY A 212 0.81 -10.95 13.90
C GLY A 212 2.15 -10.53 13.31
N HIS A 213 2.48 -11.14 12.17
CA HIS A 213 3.60 -10.75 11.32
C HIS A 213 3.16 -10.89 9.87
N ALA A 214 3.47 -9.93 9.02
CA ALA A 214 3.17 -10.02 7.59
C ALA A 214 4.35 -9.52 6.77
N GLU A 215 4.57 -10.14 5.63
CA GLU A 215 5.64 -9.83 4.70
C GLU A 215 5.03 -9.45 3.36
N TYR A 216 5.59 -8.41 2.76
CA TYR A 216 5.12 -7.84 1.50
C TYR A 216 6.27 -7.84 0.51
N MET A 217 6.10 -8.62 -0.54
CA MET A 217 7.02 -8.70 -1.65
C MET A 217 6.74 -7.57 -2.63
N LEU A 218 7.77 -6.74 -2.82
CA LEU A 218 7.78 -5.63 -3.76
C LEU A 218 8.64 -6.00 -4.95
N ARG A 219 8.13 -5.79 -6.17
CA ARG A 219 8.89 -6.00 -7.42
C ARG A 219 8.58 -4.93 -8.44
N ALA A 220 9.49 -4.80 -9.38
CA ALA A 220 9.47 -3.85 -10.48
C ALA A 220 9.71 -4.57 -11.81
N PHE A 221 9.02 -4.13 -12.86
CA PHE A 221 9.11 -4.71 -14.19
C PHE A 221 9.10 -3.61 -15.25
N ARG A 222 10.04 -3.66 -16.20
CA ARG A 222 10.18 -2.67 -17.26
C ARG A 222 9.68 -3.20 -18.58
N TRP A 223 8.98 -2.35 -19.33
CA TRP A 223 8.51 -2.71 -20.65
C TRP A 223 9.68 -2.84 -21.63
N ASN A 224 9.82 -4.00 -22.25
CA ASN A 224 10.74 -4.26 -23.33
C ASN A 224 9.97 -4.22 -24.66
N ALA A 225 10.09 -3.10 -25.36
CA ALA A 225 9.36 -2.87 -26.60
C ALA A 225 9.73 -3.86 -27.72
N SER A 226 11.00 -4.27 -27.78
CA SER A 226 11.50 -5.22 -28.79
C SER A 226 10.95 -6.62 -28.56
N ALA A 227 10.93 -7.08 -27.30
CA ALA A 227 10.39 -8.39 -26.92
C ALA A 227 8.85 -8.38 -26.77
N LYS A 228 8.21 -7.20 -26.76
CA LYS A 228 6.80 -7.00 -26.39
C LYS A 228 6.44 -7.70 -25.07
N SER A 229 7.35 -7.61 -24.11
CA SER A 229 7.29 -8.30 -22.82
C SER A 229 7.82 -7.42 -21.70
N PHE A 230 7.89 -7.96 -20.49
CA PHE A 230 8.45 -7.28 -19.33
C PHE A 230 9.76 -7.93 -18.87
N ASP A 231 10.76 -7.10 -18.54
CA ASP A 231 11.98 -7.54 -17.88
C ASP A 231 11.93 -7.17 -16.39
N VAL A 232 12.53 -7.99 -15.53
CA VAL A 232 12.69 -7.66 -14.11
C VAL A 232 13.53 -6.38 -14.00
N GLY A 233 12.98 -5.37 -13.32
CA GLY A 233 13.61 -4.07 -13.13
C GLY A 233 14.01 -3.80 -11.67
N PRO A 234 14.87 -2.80 -11.43
CA PRO A 234 15.21 -2.35 -10.09
C PRO A 234 14.02 -1.63 -9.43
N LEU A 235 13.90 -1.78 -8.12
CA LEU A 235 12.99 -0.99 -7.29
C LEU A 235 13.59 0.40 -7.04
N GLU A 236 12.76 1.43 -7.22
CA GLU A 236 13.19 2.80 -7.02
C GLU A 236 13.82 3.00 -5.64
N ASN A 237 15.03 3.59 -5.64
CA ASN A 237 15.82 3.96 -4.46
C ASN A 237 15.92 2.87 -3.37
N THR A 238 15.75 1.60 -3.74
CA THR A 238 15.77 0.48 -2.81
C THR A 238 17.11 -0.27 -2.95
N PRO A 239 18.03 -0.14 -1.99
CA PRO A 239 19.38 -0.67 -2.14
C PRO A 239 19.36 -2.20 -2.04
N ASP A 240 20.17 -2.86 -2.87
CA ASP A 240 20.50 -4.27 -2.68
C ASP A 240 21.48 -4.40 -1.51
N PHE A 241 20.93 -4.38 -0.29
CA PHE A 241 21.74 -4.37 0.92
C PHE A 241 22.61 -5.63 1.05
N ALA A 242 22.17 -6.78 0.50
CA ALA A 242 22.94 -8.01 0.53
C ALA A 242 24.17 -7.91 -0.38
N LYS A 243 23.97 -7.44 -1.62
CA LYS A 243 25.06 -7.17 -2.56
C LYS A 243 26.04 -6.12 -2.03
N LEU A 244 25.53 -5.01 -1.50
CA LEU A 244 26.36 -3.93 -0.95
C LEU A 244 27.14 -4.36 0.30
N LYS A 245 26.61 -5.25 1.14
CA LYS A 245 27.37 -5.83 2.26
C LYS A 245 28.49 -6.75 1.80
N ALA A 246 28.29 -7.47 0.69
CA ALA A 246 29.26 -8.40 0.14
C ALA A 246 30.37 -7.71 -0.69
N ASP A 247 30.09 -6.53 -1.23
CA ASP A 247 31.00 -5.78 -2.12
C ASP A 247 31.39 -4.42 -1.51
N ALA A 248 32.53 -4.39 -0.82
CA ALA A 248 33.03 -3.20 -0.15
C ALA A 248 33.37 -2.04 -1.12
N PRO A 249 34.02 -2.27 -2.29
CA PRO A 249 34.15 -1.24 -3.32
C PRO A 249 32.82 -0.63 -3.77
N LEU A 250 31.81 -1.46 -4.08
CA LEU A 250 30.50 -0.97 -4.53
C LEU A 250 29.77 -0.19 -3.43
N ARG A 251 29.83 -0.66 -2.18
CA ARG A 251 29.30 0.08 -1.01
C ARG A 251 29.96 1.44 -0.85
N LYS A 252 31.28 1.50 -0.96
CA LYS A 252 32.04 2.75 -0.86
C LYS A 252 31.69 3.70 -2.00
N GLU A 253 31.51 3.18 -3.21
CA GLU A 253 31.06 3.97 -4.35
C GLU A 253 29.69 4.61 -4.10
N LEU A 254 28.70 3.83 -3.61
CA LEU A 254 27.38 4.36 -3.26
C LEU A 254 27.49 5.43 -2.17
N GLN A 255 28.27 5.19 -1.12
CA GLN A 255 28.47 6.14 -0.04
C GLN A 255 29.04 7.48 -0.53
N GLN A 256 30.10 7.42 -1.35
CA GLN A 256 30.72 8.61 -1.92
C GLN A 256 29.77 9.37 -2.84
N TRP A 257 28.99 8.64 -3.65
CA TRP A 257 27.97 9.23 -4.50
C TRP A 257 26.89 9.93 -3.66
N LEU A 258 26.34 9.27 -2.64
CA LEU A 258 25.31 9.84 -1.75
C LEU A 258 25.79 11.10 -1.01
N GLN A 259 27.07 11.18 -0.66
CA GLN A 259 27.66 12.33 0.04
C GLN A 259 27.91 13.55 -0.86
N GLN A 260 27.72 13.45 -2.18
CA GLN A 260 27.85 14.60 -3.06
C GLN A 260 26.81 15.68 -2.71
N PRO A 261 27.16 16.99 -2.69
CA PRO A 261 26.24 18.04 -2.27
C PRO A 261 24.91 18.08 -3.03
N ALA A 262 24.93 17.78 -4.34
CA ALA A 262 23.72 17.71 -5.16
C ALA A 262 22.80 16.56 -4.75
N ASN A 263 23.38 15.41 -4.38
CA ASN A 263 22.61 14.23 -3.95
C ASN A 263 22.05 14.42 -2.53
N LEU A 264 22.78 15.05 -1.62
CA LEU A 264 22.25 15.42 -0.31
C LEU A 264 21.09 16.42 -0.42
N ARG A 265 21.17 17.38 -1.36
CA ARG A 265 20.05 18.29 -1.65
C ARG A 265 18.84 17.53 -2.21
N ALA A 266 19.03 16.67 -3.20
CA ALA A 266 17.96 15.86 -3.77
C ALA A 266 17.36 14.88 -2.73
N LEU A 267 18.17 14.38 -1.80
CA LEU A 267 17.72 13.57 -0.67
C LEU A 267 16.80 14.36 0.26
N ASP A 268 17.21 15.58 0.63
CA ASP A 268 16.40 16.48 1.47
C ASP A 268 15.05 16.81 0.80
N GLU A 269 15.07 17.06 -0.51
CA GLU A 269 13.88 17.33 -1.32
C GLU A 269 12.99 16.10 -1.60
N ALA A 270 13.46 14.89 -1.30
CA ALA A 270 12.84 13.61 -1.71
C ALA A 270 12.74 13.41 -3.23
N THR A 271 13.74 13.90 -3.96
CA THR A 271 13.85 13.82 -5.43
C THR A 271 15.06 13.01 -5.89
N LEU A 272 15.85 12.45 -4.96
CA LEU A 272 17.03 11.64 -5.26
C LEU A 272 16.69 10.45 -6.17
N GLN A 273 17.55 10.17 -7.14
CA GLN A 273 17.49 8.99 -8.00
C GLN A 273 18.80 8.22 -7.97
N ILE A 274 18.83 7.11 -7.23
CA ILE A 274 20.02 6.29 -7.04
C ILE A 274 20.33 5.48 -8.31
N PRO A 275 21.60 5.38 -8.75
CA PRO A 275 21.98 4.57 -9.90
C PRO A 275 21.59 3.09 -9.76
N GLU A 276 21.07 2.51 -10.84
CA GLU A 276 20.44 1.18 -10.84
C GLU A 276 21.37 0.04 -10.39
N LYS A 277 22.68 0.16 -10.61
CA LYS A 277 23.65 -0.87 -10.20
C LYS A 277 23.69 -1.15 -8.69
N PHE A 278 23.17 -0.23 -7.89
CA PHE A 278 23.06 -0.36 -6.43
C PHE A 278 21.72 -0.91 -5.95
N LEU A 279 20.73 -1.04 -6.85
CA LEU A 279 19.34 -1.27 -6.49
C LEU A 279 18.96 -2.75 -6.57
N ALA A 280 18.07 -3.16 -5.66
CA ALA A 280 17.49 -4.49 -5.65
C ALA A 280 16.33 -4.60 -6.65
N THR A 281 16.11 -5.79 -7.20
CA THR A 281 14.95 -6.09 -8.06
C THR A 281 13.76 -6.68 -7.29
N GLU A 282 13.98 -7.06 -6.04
CA GLU A 282 12.98 -7.56 -5.10
C GLU A 282 13.28 -7.00 -3.72
N SER A 283 12.25 -6.67 -2.97
CA SER A 283 12.38 -6.26 -1.57
C SER A 283 11.24 -6.82 -0.74
N ILE A 284 11.51 -7.13 0.52
CA ILE A 284 10.52 -7.57 1.50
C ILE A 284 10.34 -6.46 2.53
N SER A 285 9.12 -5.94 2.63
CA SER A 285 8.69 -5.07 3.71
C SER A 285 7.90 -5.88 4.75
N VAL A 286 8.03 -5.54 6.04
CA VAL A 286 7.37 -6.30 7.14
C VAL A 286 6.42 -5.45 7.96
N ALA A 287 5.32 -6.04 8.43
CA ALA A 287 4.32 -5.41 9.29
C ALA A 287 3.98 -6.31 10.51
N PRO A 288 3.44 -5.75 11.58
CA PRO A 288 3.21 -4.32 11.84
C PRO A 288 4.50 -3.60 12.25
N ARG A 289 4.37 -2.28 12.53
CA ARG A 289 5.41 -1.40 13.11
C ARG A 289 6.47 -0.90 12.14
N GLY A 290 6.08 -0.65 10.89
CA GLY A 290 6.83 0.05 9.83
C GLY A 290 8.33 0.27 10.07
N LEU A 291 8.75 1.53 10.13
CA LEU A 291 10.16 1.88 10.27
C LEU A 291 10.76 1.51 11.63
N GLU A 292 10.01 1.04 12.63
CA GLU A 292 10.61 0.47 13.84
C GLU A 292 11.24 -0.91 13.60
N ARG A 293 10.91 -1.55 12.48
CA ARG A 293 11.47 -2.84 12.05
C ARG A 293 12.69 -2.59 11.16
N LEU A 294 13.84 -3.18 11.51
CA LEU A 294 15.07 -3.03 10.73
C LEU A 294 14.94 -3.51 9.28
N ALA A 295 14.08 -4.51 9.01
CA ALA A 295 13.79 -4.98 7.65
C ALA A 295 13.19 -3.89 6.75
N ASN A 296 12.55 -2.86 7.32
CA ASN A 296 12.05 -1.69 6.58
C ASN A 296 13.08 -0.54 6.56
N GLN A 297 14.30 -0.72 7.08
CA GLN A 297 15.39 0.26 7.05
C GLN A 297 16.59 -0.26 6.24
N PRO A 298 16.47 -0.43 4.92
CA PRO A 298 17.50 -1.09 4.12
C PRO A 298 18.83 -0.33 4.05
N PHE A 299 18.86 1.00 4.15
CA PHE A 299 20.10 1.78 4.23
C PHE A 299 20.75 1.72 5.61
N ALA A 300 19.99 1.74 6.69
CA ALA A 300 20.54 1.52 8.04
C ALA A 300 21.18 0.13 8.20
N GLN A 301 20.80 -0.83 7.35
CA GLN A 301 21.48 -2.11 7.28
C GLN A 301 22.83 -2.04 6.56
N VAL A 302 23.05 -1.10 5.65
CA VAL A 302 24.29 -0.97 4.84
C VAL A 302 25.29 0.00 5.48
N PHE A 303 24.80 1.05 6.12
CA PHE A 303 25.59 2.16 6.64
C PHE A 303 25.28 2.42 8.12
N ALA A 304 26.32 2.75 8.88
CA ALA A 304 26.21 3.17 10.27
C ALA A 304 25.96 4.69 10.36
N PRO A 305 25.27 5.18 11.42
CA PRO A 305 25.03 6.61 11.60
C PRO A 305 26.31 7.46 11.61
N GLY A 306 27.41 6.96 12.21
CA GLY A 306 28.69 7.67 12.28
C GLY A 306 29.36 7.93 10.92
N GLU A 307 28.85 7.36 9.84
CA GLU A 307 29.32 7.59 8.47
C GLU A 307 28.69 8.82 7.81
N TRP A 308 27.76 9.49 8.50
CA TRP A 308 27.00 10.62 7.99
C TRP A 308 27.21 11.87 8.86
N LYS A 309 26.89 13.02 8.29
CA LYS A 309 26.91 14.32 8.98
C LYS A 309 25.56 15.00 8.77
N ALA A 310 25.19 15.86 9.72
CA ALA A 310 24.08 16.78 9.52
C ALA A 310 24.36 17.66 8.30
N VAL A 311 23.31 17.99 7.55
CA VAL A 311 23.39 18.92 6.42
C VAL A 311 22.79 20.25 6.86
N GLU A 312 23.64 21.29 6.86
CA GLU A 312 23.23 22.64 7.24
C GLU A 312 22.11 23.16 6.34
N ASN A 313 21.13 23.86 6.91
CA ASN A 313 19.97 24.42 6.21
C ASN A 313 19.07 23.39 5.48
N SER A 314 19.22 22.10 5.79
CA SER A 314 18.31 21.06 5.31
C SER A 314 16.97 21.09 6.04
N ARG A 315 15.90 20.68 5.36
CA ARG A 315 14.55 20.55 5.92
C ARG A 315 14.39 19.26 6.74
N THR A 316 15.15 18.22 6.43
CA THR A 316 14.98 16.86 6.98
C THR A 316 16.29 16.18 7.40
N LEU A 317 17.47 16.75 7.10
CA LEU A 317 18.77 16.09 7.29
C LEU A 317 19.57 16.67 8.48
N ALA A 318 18.89 17.01 9.56
CA ALA A 318 19.44 17.74 10.71
C ALA A 318 20.43 16.93 11.59
N SER A 319 20.56 15.62 11.36
CA SER A 319 21.51 14.76 12.08
C SER A 319 21.95 13.56 11.23
N PRO A 320 23.02 12.85 11.62
CA PRO A 320 23.43 11.63 10.92
C PRO A 320 22.33 10.56 10.85
N GLN A 321 21.52 10.43 11.91
CA GLN A 321 20.37 9.53 11.94
C GLN A 321 19.25 10.02 11.02
N ALA A 322 19.06 11.33 10.91
CA ALA A 322 18.05 11.90 10.03
C ALA A 322 18.37 11.64 8.55
N VAL A 323 19.66 11.65 8.18
CA VAL A 323 20.13 11.25 6.84
C VAL A 323 19.75 9.81 6.52
N LEU A 324 20.07 8.87 7.43
CA LEU A 324 19.70 7.47 7.24
C LEU A 324 18.18 7.28 7.19
N ARG A 325 17.44 7.90 8.10
CA ARG A 325 15.97 7.84 8.11
C ARG A 325 15.39 8.33 6.78
N ARG A 326 15.91 9.41 6.22
CA ARG A 326 15.45 9.94 4.94
C ARG A 326 15.78 9.03 3.76
N LEU A 327 16.95 8.38 3.78
CA LEU A 327 17.30 7.36 2.79
C LEU A 327 16.35 6.15 2.87
N ASP A 328 16.09 5.66 4.09
CA ASP A 328 15.15 4.56 4.31
C ASP A 328 13.72 4.92 3.87
N ASP A 329 13.25 6.12 4.21
CA ASP A 329 11.95 6.68 3.78
C ASP A 329 11.83 6.78 2.24
N LEU A 330 12.93 6.99 1.51
CA LEU A 330 12.93 6.99 0.05
C LEU A 330 12.93 5.59 -0.58
N SER A 331 13.30 4.55 0.18
CA SER A 331 13.26 3.18 -0.31
C SER A 331 11.82 2.66 -0.37
N CYS A 332 11.57 1.71 -1.27
CA CYS A 332 10.27 1.06 -1.36
C CYS A 332 9.89 0.41 -0.03
N ALA A 333 10.79 -0.36 0.60
CA ALA A 333 10.49 -1.03 1.87
C ALA A 333 10.23 -0.07 3.04
N GLY A 334 10.98 1.04 3.12
CA GLY A 334 10.85 2.00 4.20
C GLY A 334 9.61 2.87 4.10
N CYS A 335 9.25 3.36 2.92
CA CYS A 335 7.97 4.08 2.75
C CYS A 335 6.76 3.15 2.88
N HIS A 336 6.88 1.90 2.47
CA HIS A 336 5.74 1.01 2.24
C HIS A 336 4.86 0.74 3.46
N GLN A 337 5.42 0.78 4.68
CA GLN A 337 4.64 0.61 5.91
C GLN A 337 4.43 1.93 6.67
N SER A 338 5.01 3.03 6.20
CA SER A 338 4.87 4.34 6.80
C SER A 338 3.46 4.85 6.63
N ARG A 339 2.65 4.77 7.69
CA ARG A 339 1.23 5.21 7.66
C ARG A 339 0.43 4.55 6.52
N ALA A 340 0.77 3.28 6.25
CA ALA A 340 0.15 2.43 5.25
C ALA A 340 -0.91 1.54 5.89
N VAL A 341 -1.85 1.03 5.10
CA VAL A 341 -2.87 0.11 5.59
C VAL A 341 -2.50 -1.30 5.15
N ALA A 342 -1.94 -2.11 6.06
CA ALA A 342 -1.38 -3.42 5.72
C ALA A 342 -0.41 -3.34 4.53
N GLY A 343 0.56 -2.43 4.57
CA GLY A 343 1.48 -2.23 3.45
C GLY A 343 0.88 -1.60 2.19
N PHE A 344 -0.41 -1.34 2.14
CA PHE A 344 -1.05 -0.72 0.98
C PHE A 344 -1.43 0.72 1.28
N HIS A 345 -1.09 1.61 0.34
CA HIS A 345 -1.49 3.01 0.39
C HIS A 345 -2.84 3.25 -0.29
N LEU A 346 -3.16 2.47 -1.32
CA LEU A 346 -4.43 2.51 -2.03
C LEU A 346 -4.96 1.09 -2.22
N LEU A 347 -6.13 0.83 -1.65
CA LEU A 347 -6.77 -0.47 -1.62
C LEU A 347 -8.06 -0.53 -2.44
N GLY A 348 -8.61 0.64 -2.79
CA GLY A 348 -9.94 0.76 -3.35
C GLY A 348 -11.02 0.74 -2.27
N VAL A 349 -12.19 1.25 -2.63
CA VAL A 349 -13.39 1.25 -1.78
C VAL A 349 -14.36 0.17 -2.26
N ASP A 350 -15.18 -0.35 -1.36
CA ASP A 350 -16.26 -1.29 -1.69
C ASP A 350 -17.60 -0.59 -1.45
N ARG A 351 -18.44 -0.55 -2.49
CA ARG A 351 -19.72 0.17 -2.53
C ARG A 351 -20.83 -0.79 -2.88
N ARG A 352 -21.97 -0.69 -2.18
CA ARG A 352 -23.08 -1.63 -2.37
C ARG A 352 -23.69 -1.41 -3.76
N GLY A 353 -23.89 -2.48 -4.51
CA GLY A 353 -24.44 -2.42 -5.88
C GLY A 353 -23.50 -1.83 -6.95
N ALA A 354 -22.43 -1.14 -6.57
CA ALA A 354 -21.48 -0.53 -7.48
C ALA A 354 -20.14 -1.27 -7.56
N SER A 355 -19.67 -1.94 -6.50
CA SER A 355 -18.43 -2.72 -6.54
C SER A 355 -18.65 -4.17 -6.97
N ARG A 356 -17.75 -4.70 -7.80
CA ARG A 356 -17.80 -6.09 -8.24
C ARG A 356 -17.67 -7.08 -7.08
N THR A 357 -16.97 -6.72 -6.00
CA THR A 357 -16.62 -7.63 -4.89
C THR A 357 -17.22 -7.23 -3.54
N PHE A 358 -18.30 -6.44 -3.51
CA PHE A 358 -18.89 -6.03 -2.24
C PHE A 358 -19.33 -7.24 -1.42
N THR A 359 -18.94 -7.27 -0.14
CA THR A 359 -19.34 -8.28 0.84
C THR A 359 -19.52 -7.59 2.19
N THR A 360 -20.70 -7.77 2.81
CA THR A 360 -21.01 -7.19 4.13
C THR A 360 -20.00 -7.64 5.19
N GLY A 361 -19.62 -6.71 6.08
CA GLY A 361 -18.60 -6.93 7.10
C GLY A 361 -17.17 -7.10 6.57
N ASN A 362 -16.99 -6.96 5.25
CA ASN A 362 -15.71 -7.18 4.57
C ASN A 362 -15.37 -6.08 3.54
N ALA A 363 -16.20 -5.04 3.51
CA ALA A 363 -16.14 -3.91 2.60
C ALA A 363 -15.28 -2.78 3.20
N LEU A 364 -14.47 -2.13 2.38
CA LEU A 364 -13.73 -0.94 2.77
C LEU A 364 -14.58 0.32 2.63
N ALA A 365 -14.64 1.14 3.67
CA ALA A 365 -15.34 2.43 3.63
C ALA A 365 -14.47 3.53 3.00
N VAL A 366 -13.16 3.52 3.30
CA VAL A 366 -12.18 4.50 2.80
C VAL A 366 -11.18 3.79 1.88
N PRO A 367 -10.88 4.35 0.69
CA PRO A 367 -10.07 3.66 -0.32
C PRO A 367 -8.56 3.66 -0.05
N HIS A 368 -8.06 4.56 0.81
CA HIS A 368 -6.63 4.85 0.93
C HIS A 368 -6.17 5.03 2.39
N SER A 369 -4.86 4.98 2.61
CA SER A 369 -4.24 5.15 3.92
C SER A 369 -4.19 6.62 4.36
N PRO A 370 -3.91 6.90 5.66
CA PRO A 370 -3.66 8.26 6.14
C PRO A 370 -2.53 8.94 5.39
N HIS A 371 -1.47 8.21 5.04
CA HIS A 371 -0.37 8.73 4.22
C HIS A 371 -0.84 9.31 2.88
N VAL A 372 -1.74 8.59 2.18
CA VAL A 372 -2.28 9.08 0.91
C VAL A 372 -3.09 10.34 1.10
N GLN A 373 -3.86 10.43 2.18
CA GLN A 373 -4.66 11.62 2.49
C GLN A 373 -3.75 12.86 2.61
N ASP A 374 -2.65 12.74 3.34
CA ASP A 374 -1.70 13.85 3.55
C ASP A 374 -0.95 14.19 2.25
N GLU A 375 -0.57 13.16 1.48
CA GLU A 375 0.01 13.36 0.15
C GLU A 375 -0.96 14.04 -0.82
N LEU A 376 -2.27 13.79 -0.75
CA LEU A 376 -3.25 14.46 -1.61
C LEU A 376 -3.29 15.96 -1.34
N ALA A 377 -3.20 16.39 -0.07
CA ALA A 377 -3.13 17.80 0.27
C ALA A 377 -1.88 18.47 -0.32
N ARG A 378 -0.70 17.86 -0.14
CA ARG A 378 0.56 18.35 -0.74
C ARG A 378 0.50 18.38 -2.27
N ARG A 379 0.02 17.30 -2.88
CA ARG A 379 -0.09 17.16 -4.35
C ARG A 379 -1.06 18.19 -4.94
N ALA A 380 -2.11 18.59 -4.21
CA ALA A 380 -3.00 19.66 -4.64
C ALA A 380 -2.27 20.99 -4.80
N ILE A 381 -1.38 21.32 -3.87
CA ILE A 381 -0.54 22.52 -3.92
C ILE A 381 0.39 22.44 -5.13
N TYR A 382 1.07 21.31 -5.31
CA TYR A 382 1.98 21.10 -6.45
C TYR A 382 1.26 21.25 -7.81
N VAL A 383 0.14 20.56 -8.00
CA VAL A 383 -0.61 20.59 -9.28
C VAL A 383 -1.19 21.98 -9.54
N ARG A 384 -1.65 22.69 -8.51
CA ARG A 384 -2.11 24.07 -8.65
C ARG A 384 -0.97 25.00 -9.08
N ALA A 385 0.20 24.89 -8.44
CA ALA A 385 1.37 25.67 -8.80
C ALA A 385 1.85 25.36 -10.23
N ALA A 386 1.74 24.11 -10.69
CA ALA A 386 2.12 23.71 -12.04
C ALA A 386 1.35 24.42 -13.17
N LEU A 387 0.21 25.06 -12.86
CA LEU A 387 -0.57 25.85 -13.83
C LEU A 387 0.10 27.18 -14.21
N SER A 388 0.99 27.70 -13.38
CA SER A 388 1.61 29.03 -13.57
C SER A 388 3.11 29.06 -13.29
N THR A 389 3.64 28.09 -12.56
CA THR A 389 5.05 28.00 -12.17
C THR A 389 5.77 26.93 -12.99
N PRO A 390 6.82 27.27 -13.77
CA PRO A 390 7.51 26.31 -14.62
C PRO A 390 8.07 25.10 -13.87
N ARG A 391 8.54 25.26 -12.63
CA ARG A 391 8.99 24.17 -11.75
C ARG A 391 8.51 24.42 -10.31
N PRO A 392 7.37 23.84 -9.89
CA PRO A 392 6.91 23.95 -8.51
C PRO A 392 7.88 23.28 -7.52
N ASP A 393 7.86 23.70 -6.24
CA ASP A 393 8.67 23.07 -5.18
C ASP A 393 8.33 21.57 -5.07
N PRO A 394 9.29 20.66 -5.34
CA PRO A 394 9.03 19.22 -5.31
C PRO A 394 9.06 18.63 -3.90
N PHE A 395 9.43 19.42 -2.87
CA PHE A 395 9.63 18.93 -1.53
C PHE A 395 8.48 18.07 -1.03
N ARG A 396 8.85 16.94 -0.44
CA ARG A 396 7.95 16.00 0.19
C ARG A 396 8.42 15.75 1.62
N PRO A 397 7.57 15.89 2.66
CA PRO A 397 7.96 15.57 4.03
C PRO A 397 8.26 14.06 4.19
N LEU A 398 8.77 13.66 5.35
CA LEU A 398 8.88 12.23 5.71
C LEU A 398 7.49 11.59 5.77
N ALA A 399 7.38 10.32 5.36
CA ALA A 399 6.09 9.62 5.33
C ALA A 399 5.49 9.42 6.73
N GLU A 400 6.34 9.04 7.68
CA GLU A 400 6.04 9.15 9.11
C GLU A 400 6.63 10.47 9.61
N PRO A 401 5.82 11.43 10.08
CA PRO A 401 6.38 12.54 10.83
C PRO A 401 7.18 11.98 12.02
N GLY A 402 8.23 12.68 12.46
CA GLY A 402 8.80 12.35 13.77
C GLY A 402 7.66 12.37 14.80
N GLU A 403 7.65 11.42 15.74
CA GLU A 403 6.87 11.67 16.96
C GLU A 403 7.29 13.06 17.44
N PRO A 404 6.35 13.98 17.72
CA PRO A 404 6.71 15.11 18.54
C PRO A 404 7.37 14.50 19.78
N ASP A 405 8.63 14.83 20.01
CA ASP A 405 9.20 14.76 21.35
C ASP A 405 8.37 15.73 22.20
N GLU A 406 7.16 15.31 22.59
CA GLU A 406 6.49 15.84 23.77
C GLU A 406 6.60 14.79 24.87
N PRO A 407 7.73 14.76 25.61
CA PRO A 407 7.83 13.99 26.86
C PRO A 407 6.76 14.39 27.90
N ASN A 408 6.01 15.48 27.65
CA ASN A 408 5.12 16.14 28.60
C ASN A 408 3.70 16.41 28.07
N ALA A 409 3.27 15.81 26.96
CA ALA A 409 1.83 15.76 26.68
C ALA A 409 1.18 14.93 27.79
N ALA A 410 0.42 15.58 28.69
CA ALA A 410 -0.39 14.86 29.65
C ALA A 410 -1.18 13.80 28.89
N PRO A 411 -1.15 12.51 29.29
CA PRO A 411 -1.83 11.47 28.54
C PRO A 411 -3.31 11.85 28.47
N GLY A 412 -3.76 12.29 27.30
CA GLY A 412 -5.18 12.42 27.02
C GLY A 412 -5.82 11.08 27.36
N LYS A 413 -7.01 11.12 27.95
CA LYS A 413 -7.75 9.89 28.29
C LYS A 413 -7.76 8.97 27.07
N ALA A 414 -7.40 7.70 27.25
CA ALA A 414 -7.41 6.72 26.16
C ALA A 414 -8.87 6.38 25.81
N THR A 415 -9.45 7.20 24.92
CA THR A 415 -10.81 7.03 24.40
C THR A 415 -10.89 5.86 23.43
N VAL A 416 -12.10 5.55 22.95
CA VAL A 416 -12.33 4.48 21.97
C VAL A 416 -11.38 4.61 20.77
N GLY A 417 -10.70 3.51 20.43
CA GLY A 417 -9.67 3.45 19.39
C GLY A 417 -8.25 3.85 19.82
N ALA A 418 -8.07 4.44 21.00
CA ALA A 418 -6.76 4.84 21.48
C ALA A 418 -5.85 3.63 21.78
N ARG A 419 -4.54 3.84 21.69
CA ARG A 419 -3.54 2.84 22.06
C ARG A 419 -3.59 2.58 23.57
N CYS A 420 -3.66 1.31 23.97
CA CYS A 420 -3.74 0.92 25.39
C CYS A 420 -2.67 -0.08 25.82
N GLU A 421 -1.92 -0.67 24.88
CA GLU A 421 -0.81 -1.59 25.16
C GLU A 421 0.46 -1.12 24.42
N PRO A 422 1.08 -0.02 24.86
CA PRO A 422 2.31 0.47 24.26
C PRO A 422 3.43 -0.60 24.34
N THR A 423 4.22 -0.70 23.28
CA THR A 423 5.35 -1.63 23.21
C THR A 423 6.56 -0.97 22.55
N ARG A 424 7.75 -1.35 22.99
CA ARG A 424 9.02 -1.00 22.34
C ARG A 424 9.50 -2.17 21.49
N ILE A 425 9.80 -1.93 20.22
CA ILE A 425 10.37 -2.95 19.34
C ILE A 425 11.88 -3.07 19.59
N THR A 426 12.35 -4.30 19.74
CA THR A 426 13.76 -4.67 19.64
C THR A 426 13.96 -5.37 18.30
N PRO A 427 14.54 -4.67 17.31
CA PRO A 427 14.70 -5.24 15.98
C PRO A 427 15.89 -6.21 15.91
N SER A 428 15.84 -7.12 14.94
CA SER A 428 16.86 -8.10 14.59
C SER A 428 17.13 -8.08 13.08
N ALA A 429 18.30 -8.57 12.67
CA ALA A 429 18.61 -8.77 11.25
C ALA A 429 17.67 -9.80 10.59
N ASN A 430 17.15 -10.77 11.37
CA ASN A 430 16.07 -11.63 10.95
C ASN A 430 14.75 -11.09 11.54
N PRO A 431 13.83 -10.54 10.73
CA PRO A 431 12.61 -9.93 11.25
C PRO A 431 11.67 -10.91 11.96
N TRP A 432 11.87 -12.22 11.78
CA TRP A 432 11.13 -13.26 12.51
C TRP A 432 11.49 -13.29 13.99
N LEU A 433 12.67 -12.80 14.35
CA LEU A 433 13.19 -12.76 15.71
C LEU A 433 12.95 -11.43 16.41
N ASP A 434 12.32 -10.45 15.75
CA ASP A 434 11.93 -9.20 16.38
C ASP A 434 11.08 -9.46 17.63
N ARG A 435 11.23 -8.60 18.64
CA ARG A 435 10.52 -8.69 19.92
C ARG A 435 9.84 -7.39 20.27
N ALA A 436 8.59 -7.48 20.73
CA ALA A 436 7.89 -6.35 21.32
C ALA A 436 7.91 -6.43 22.84
N GLN A 437 8.65 -5.52 23.49
CA GLN A 437 8.64 -5.41 24.94
C GLN A 437 7.43 -4.57 25.38
N LYS A 438 6.55 -5.17 26.19
CA LYS A 438 5.39 -4.47 26.75
C LYS A 438 5.80 -3.38 27.71
N ARG A 439 5.13 -2.24 27.61
CA ARG A 439 5.14 -1.15 28.59
C ARG A 439 3.87 -1.21 29.45
N PRO A 440 3.80 -0.47 30.57
CA PRO A 440 2.57 -0.38 31.36
C PRO A 440 1.38 0.00 30.49
N ARG A 441 0.25 -0.69 30.71
CA ARG A 441 -0.98 -0.43 29.96
C ARG A 441 -1.57 0.92 30.35
N ILE A 442 -2.24 1.53 29.38
CA ILE A 442 -3.01 2.76 29.58
C ILE A 442 -4.47 2.35 29.82
N ALA A 443 -5.07 2.88 30.89
CA ALA A 443 -6.48 2.60 31.21
C ALA A 443 -7.40 3.27 30.18
N CYS A 444 -8.39 2.51 29.70
CA CYS A 444 -9.39 3.00 28.76
C CYS A 444 -10.50 3.77 29.48
N GLU A 445 -11.02 4.82 28.85
CA GLU A 445 -12.11 5.61 29.42
C GLU A 445 -13.44 4.83 29.41
N GLY A 446 -14.14 4.82 30.54
CA GLY A 446 -15.44 4.17 30.72
C GLY A 446 -15.36 2.90 31.58
N ALA A 447 -16.32 2.70 32.48
CA ALA A 447 -16.30 1.59 33.45
C ALA A 447 -16.40 0.21 32.79
N ALA A 448 -17.04 0.11 31.63
CA ALA A 448 -17.15 -1.12 30.85
C ALA A 448 -16.12 -1.23 29.72
N SER A 449 -15.21 -0.27 29.60
CA SER A 449 -14.20 -0.26 28.53
C SER A 449 -13.06 -1.21 28.83
N VAL A 450 -12.57 -1.85 27.78
CA VAL A 450 -11.49 -2.85 27.82
C VAL A 450 -10.38 -2.47 26.85
N CYS A 451 -9.17 -2.91 27.16
CA CYS A 451 -8.06 -2.89 26.22
C CYS A 451 -8.07 -4.17 25.39
N GLU A 452 -8.51 -4.09 24.14
CA GLU A 452 -8.33 -5.16 23.16
C GLU A 452 -6.82 -5.31 22.91
N THR A 453 -6.24 -6.45 23.25
CA THR A 453 -4.78 -6.58 23.36
C THR A 453 -4.10 -6.98 22.06
N THR A 454 -2.79 -6.76 22.01
CA THR A 454 -1.91 -7.22 20.93
C THR A 454 -2.01 -8.72 20.72
N SER A 455 -2.11 -9.51 21.80
CA SER A 455 -2.24 -10.98 21.69
C SER A 455 -3.49 -11.46 20.99
N VAL A 456 -4.55 -10.64 20.96
CA VAL A 456 -5.80 -10.92 20.24
C VAL A 456 -5.91 -10.18 18.91
N GLY A 457 -4.77 -9.77 18.34
CA GLY A 457 -4.70 -9.24 16.97
C GLY A 457 -4.96 -7.74 16.84
N PHE A 458 -4.86 -6.98 17.94
CA PHE A 458 -4.92 -5.52 17.93
C PHE A 458 -3.51 -4.96 18.21
N PRO A 459 -2.67 -4.73 17.18
CA PRO A 459 -1.28 -4.27 17.39
C PRO A 459 -1.26 -3.05 18.31
N GLY A 460 -0.37 -3.00 19.31
CA GLY A 460 -0.32 -1.87 20.27
C GLY A 460 -1.56 -1.71 21.19
N GLY A 461 -2.52 -2.62 21.09
CA GLY A 461 -3.80 -2.57 21.76
C GLY A 461 -4.74 -1.45 21.26
N MET A 462 -6.03 -1.61 21.57
CA MET A 462 -7.06 -0.63 21.29
C MET A 462 -8.10 -0.56 22.41
N CYS A 463 -8.38 0.64 22.90
CA CYS A 463 -9.51 0.85 23.79
C CYS A 463 -10.84 0.61 23.06
N SER A 464 -11.67 -0.26 23.61
CA SER A 464 -13.00 -0.61 23.11
C SER A 464 -13.95 -0.78 24.31
N GLY A 465 -15.24 -0.98 24.04
CA GLY A 465 -16.25 -1.21 25.06
C GLY A 465 -17.50 -1.84 24.46
N PRO A 466 -18.60 -1.95 25.23
CA PRO A 466 -19.90 -2.35 24.70
C PRO A 466 -20.28 -1.44 23.53
N CYS A 467 -20.85 -2.03 22.47
CA CYS A 467 -21.33 -1.28 21.31
C CYS A 467 -22.25 -0.13 21.74
N ASP A 468 -21.88 1.08 21.32
CA ASP A 468 -22.62 2.31 21.58
C ASP A 468 -22.73 3.12 20.28
N PRO A 469 -23.88 3.07 19.58
CA PRO A 469 -24.11 3.87 18.38
C PRO A 469 -24.11 5.39 18.62
N ALA A 470 -24.22 5.84 19.87
CA ALA A 470 -24.27 7.25 20.25
C ALA A 470 -22.90 7.83 20.66
N ASP A 471 -21.84 7.01 20.70
CA ASP A 471 -20.49 7.48 20.99
C ASP A 471 -20.04 8.48 19.89
N LYS A 472 -19.61 9.67 20.31
CA LYS A 472 -19.15 10.72 19.39
C LYS A 472 -17.89 10.34 18.62
N ASN A 473 -17.05 9.50 19.20
CA ASN A 473 -15.78 9.05 18.64
C ASN A 473 -15.82 7.58 18.19
N GLY A 474 -16.93 6.89 18.46
CA GLY A 474 -17.10 5.46 18.28
C GLY A 474 -18.29 5.09 17.39
N THR A 475 -18.30 3.85 16.95
CA THR A 475 -19.41 3.22 16.25
C THR A 475 -19.37 1.72 16.51
N CYS A 476 -20.52 1.07 16.38
CA CYS A 476 -20.60 -0.37 16.53
C CYS A 476 -19.95 -1.08 15.34
N GLY A 477 -19.03 -1.99 15.62
CA GLY A 477 -18.49 -2.89 14.62
C GLY A 477 -18.25 -4.29 15.17
N GLY A 478 -17.97 -5.23 14.27
CA GLY A 478 -17.71 -6.63 14.61
C GLY A 478 -16.25 -6.88 14.97
N ILE A 479 -16.00 -7.40 16.17
CA ILE A 479 -14.70 -7.90 16.60
C ILE A 479 -14.72 -9.43 16.49
N ALA A 480 -13.82 -10.00 15.69
CA ALA A 480 -13.78 -11.46 15.53
C ALA A 480 -13.29 -12.18 16.80
N ILE A 481 -14.00 -13.24 17.17
CA ILE A 481 -13.61 -14.16 18.25
C ILE A 481 -12.59 -15.14 17.67
N LEU A 482 -11.31 -14.79 17.78
CA LEU A 482 -10.21 -15.40 17.01
C LEU A 482 -10.22 -16.93 16.92
N SER A 483 -10.41 -17.62 18.04
CA SER A 483 -10.31 -19.09 18.07
C SER A 483 -11.41 -19.74 17.23
N ASP A 484 -12.67 -19.42 17.54
CA ASP A 484 -13.83 -19.99 16.87
C ASP A 484 -13.89 -19.57 15.41
N PHE A 485 -13.55 -18.30 15.16
CA PHE A 485 -13.48 -17.75 13.83
C PHE A 485 -12.45 -18.47 12.95
N ASN A 486 -11.20 -18.67 13.43
CA ASN A 486 -10.18 -19.41 12.69
C ASN A 486 -10.57 -20.89 12.52
N SER A 487 -11.24 -21.49 13.51
CA SER A 487 -11.71 -22.88 13.43
C SER A 487 -12.78 -23.06 12.36
N CYS A 488 -13.70 -22.10 12.24
CA CYS A 488 -14.70 -22.06 11.18
C CYS A 488 -14.06 -21.98 9.78
N LEU A 489 -13.06 -21.12 9.61
CA LEU A 489 -12.30 -21.03 8.36
C LEU A 489 -11.52 -22.33 8.06
N ALA A 490 -10.88 -22.93 9.07
CA ALA A 490 -10.17 -24.19 8.93
C ALA A 490 -11.09 -25.35 8.51
N ALA A 491 -12.37 -25.29 8.89
CA ALA A 491 -13.42 -26.19 8.43
C ALA A 491 -13.96 -25.86 7.02
N LYS A 492 -13.33 -24.92 6.28
CA LYS A 492 -13.70 -24.46 4.94
C LYS A 492 -15.15 -23.96 4.84
N LYS A 493 -15.68 -23.39 5.93
CA LYS A 493 -17.00 -22.74 5.90
C LYS A 493 -16.91 -21.40 5.16
N PRO A 494 -18.00 -20.94 4.52
CA PRO A 494 -18.04 -19.63 3.89
C PRO A 494 -17.63 -18.52 4.86
N PHE A 495 -16.74 -17.63 4.42
CA PHE A 495 -16.25 -16.49 5.19
C PHE A 495 -17.39 -15.69 5.84
N GLY A 496 -18.45 -15.41 5.07
CA GLY A 496 -19.61 -14.65 5.57
C GLY A 496 -20.33 -15.37 6.73
N GLU A 497 -20.40 -16.70 6.69
CA GLU A 497 -20.95 -17.51 7.79
C GLU A 497 -20.05 -17.41 9.03
N CYS A 498 -18.73 -17.54 8.85
CA CYS A 498 -17.79 -17.42 9.96
C CYS A 498 -17.83 -16.02 10.58
N LEU A 499 -17.98 -14.96 9.78
CA LEU A 499 -18.05 -13.59 10.26
C LEU A 499 -19.33 -13.35 11.05
N ALA A 500 -20.48 -13.79 10.52
CA ALA A 500 -21.76 -13.63 11.18
C ALA A 500 -21.85 -14.37 12.52
N ARG A 501 -21.22 -15.56 12.63
CA ARG A 501 -21.33 -16.40 13.83
C ARG A 501 -20.25 -16.17 14.87
N HIS A 502 -19.06 -15.74 14.46
CA HIS A 502 -17.89 -15.67 15.32
C HIS A 502 -17.32 -14.25 15.40
N THR A 503 -18.20 -13.25 15.37
CA THR A 503 -17.89 -11.87 15.75
C THR A 503 -18.79 -11.44 16.91
N ARG A 504 -18.28 -10.55 17.75
CA ARG A 504 -19.07 -9.87 18.78
C ARG A 504 -19.14 -8.37 18.48
N PRO A 505 -20.25 -7.70 18.78
CA PRO A 505 -20.33 -6.25 18.66
C PRO A 505 -19.40 -5.59 19.69
N GLY A 506 -18.70 -4.56 19.26
CA GLY A 506 -17.88 -3.71 20.13
C GLY A 506 -17.93 -2.26 19.65
N ASN A 507 -17.72 -1.34 20.58
CA ASN A 507 -17.55 0.07 20.25
C ASN A 507 -16.12 0.29 19.74
N LEU A 508 -16.03 0.68 18.48
CA LEU A 508 -14.79 0.84 17.72
C LEU A 508 -14.68 2.28 17.26
N ARG A 509 -13.47 2.80 17.09
CA ARG A 509 -13.30 4.18 16.64
C ARG A 509 -13.93 4.38 15.26
N SER A 510 -14.77 5.41 15.16
CA SER A 510 -15.35 5.84 13.89
C SER A 510 -14.27 6.35 12.94
N CYS A 511 -14.47 6.11 11.65
CA CYS A 511 -13.56 6.57 10.61
C CYS A 511 -14.29 7.02 9.35
N SER A 512 -13.62 7.90 8.61
CA SER A 512 -14.02 8.41 7.31
C SER A 512 -12.78 8.95 6.58
N ALA A 513 -12.94 9.49 5.38
CA ALA A 513 -11.85 10.17 4.69
C ALA A 513 -11.28 11.37 5.48
N GLY A 514 -12.12 12.04 6.28
CA GLY A 514 -11.71 13.15 7.15
C GLY A 514 -11.26 12.73 8.55
N GLN A 515 -11.58 11.50 8.97
CA GLN A 515 -11.24 10.95 10.28
C GLN A 515 -10.52 9.62 10.10
N ALA A 516 -9.20 9.70 9.95
CA ALA A 516 -8.38 8.53 9.67
C ALA A 516 -8.26 7.60 10.89
N CYS A 517 -8.07 6.31 10.61
CA CYS A 517 -7.66 5.33 11.60
C CYS A 517 -6.19 5.52 11.97
N ARG A 518 -5.77 4.86 13.06
CA ARG A 518 -4.35 4.71 13.39
C ARG A 518 -3.63 3.95 12.26
N ASP A 519 -2.33 4.18 12.11
CA ASP A 519 -1.54 3.67 10.98
C ASP A 519 -1.49 2.13 10.85
N ASP A 520 -1.81 1.41 11.92
CA ASP A 520 -1.91 -0.05 11.97
C ASP A 520 -3.36 -0.56 11.87
N TYR A 521 -4.31 0.30 11.43
CA TYR A 521 -5.76 0.06 11.34
C TYR A 521 -6.29 0.45 9.96
N ILE A 522 -7.42 -0.16 9.56
CA ILE A 522 -8.14 0.13 8.32
C ILE A 522 -9.56 0.59 8.64
N CYS A 523 -10.11 1.45 7.79
CA CYS A 523 -11.52 1.85 7.88
C CYS A 523 -12.42 0.88 7.14
N ALA A 524 -13.05 -0.04 7.88
CA ALA A 524 -14.01 -0.99 7.36
C ALA A 524 -15.43 -0.42 7.42
N GLN A 525 -16.24 -0.68 6.40
CA GLN A 525 -17.65 -0.32 6.42
C GLN A 525 -18.33 -0.98 7.62
N ALA A 526 -18.91 -0.16 8.49
CA ALA A 526 -19.66 -0.62 9.65
C ALA A 526 -21.15 -0.72 9.30
N ASP A 527 -21.85 -1.67 9.92
CA ASP A 527 -23.27 -1.86 9.71
C ASP A 527 -24.07 -0.67 10.25
N GLY A 528 -25.08 -0.23 9.50
CA GLY A 528 -25.90 0.95 9.84
C GLY A 528 -25.22 2.30 9.61
N GLN A 529 -23.92 2.34 9.28
CA GLN A 529 -23.23 3.58 8.93
C GLN A 529 -23.45 3.96 7.47
N PRO A 530 -23.51 5.27 7.14
CA PRO A 530 -23.56 5.71 5.76
C PRO A 530 -22.29 5.30 5.02
N GLU A 531 -22.44 5.22 3.70
CA GLU A 531 -21.34 4.88 2.81
C GLU A 531 -20.16 5.87 2.96
N GLY A 532 -18.93 5.34 3.07
CA GLY A 532 -17.73 6.14 3.33
C GLY A 532 -17.44 6.42 4.81
N HIS A 533 -18.29 5.91 5.71
CA HIS A 533 -18.09 5.94 7.16
C HIS A 533 -18.03 4.50 7.68
N GLY A 534 -17.22 4.28 8.71
CA GLY A 534 -16.94 2.94 9.18
C GLY A 534 -16.31 2.87 10.56
N ALA A 535 -15.80 1.68 10.87
CA ALA A 535 -15.07 1.40 12.09
C ALA A 535 -13.60 1.08 11.79
N CYS A 536 -12.70 1.60 12.64
CA CYS A 536 -11.30 1.23 12.62
C CYS A 536 -11.11 -0.18 13.17
N ILE A 537 -10.64 -1.08 12.33
CA ILE A 537 -10.26 -2.45 12.72
C ILE A 537 -8.83 -2.76 12.29
N PRO A 538 -8.12 -3.68 12.96
CA PRO A 538 -6.85 -4.18 12.46
C PRO A 538 -7.01 -4.70 11.01
N PRO A 539 -6.13 -4.33 10.07
CA PRO A 539 -6.21 -4.71 8.66
C PRO A 539 -6.27 -6.23 8.50
N TYR A 540 -5.57 -6.90 9.41
CA TYR A 540 -5.66 -8.30 9.67
C TYR A 540 -7.11 -8.85 9.55
N PHE A 541 -8.11 -8.28 10.24
CA PHE A 541 -9.48 -8.78 10.22
C PHE A 541 -10.18 -8.65 8.85
N LEU A 542 -9.61 -7.93 7.89
CA LEU A 542 -10.08 -7.91 6.51
C LEU A 542 -9.21 -8.75 5.57
N PHE A 543 -7.88 -8.77 5.78
CA PHE A 543 -6.92 -9.37 4.85
C PHE A 543 -6.50 -10.81 5.18
N GLN A 544 -6.46 -11.23 6.46
CA GLN A 544 -5.92 -12.54 6.87
C GLN A 544 -6.63 -13.72 6.22
N MET A 545 -7.87 -13.53 5.81
CA MET A 545 -8.76 -14.65 5.51
C MET A 545 -8.73 -15.09 4.06
N ARG A 546 -7.88 -14.46 3.23
CA ARG A 546 -8.02 -14.53 1.77
C ARG A 546 -6.74 -15.01 1.05
N VAL A 547 -5.62 -15.08 1.75
CA VAL A 547 -4.28 -15.33 1.18
C VAL A 547 -4.12 -16.78 0.67
N ASP A 548 -4.94 -17.69 1.19
CA ASP A 548 -4.67 -19.13 1.22
C ASP A 548 -5.75 -20.00 0.55
N GLY A 549 -6.52 -19.44 -0.39
CA GLY A 549 -7.36 -20.24 -1.29
C GLY A 549 -8.72 -20.66 -0.72
N HIS A 550 -9.27 -19.90 0.24
CA HIS A 550 -10.67 -20.05 0.66
C HIS A 550 -11.60 -19.54 -0.45
N SER A 551 -11.85 -20.41 -1.43
CA SER A 551 -12.87 -20.29 -2.48
C SER A 551 -14.09 -21.13 -2.14
#